data_AF-A0A1F7JQ66-F1
#
_entry.id   AF-A0A1F7JQ66-F1
#
_cell.length_a   1.000
_cell.length_b   1.000
_cell.length_c   1.000
_cell.angle_alpha   90.00
_cell.angle_beta   90.00
_cell.angle_gamma   90.00
#
_symmetry.space_group_name_H-M   'P 1'
#
loop_
_entity.id
_entity.type
_entity.pdbx_description
1 polymer ?
#
loop_
_entity_poly.entity_id
_entity_poly.type
_entity_poly.pdbx_seq_one_letter_code
_entity_poly.pdbx_strand_id
1 'polypeptide(L)'
;MSQYKDSTWALMKKSGLECILIGAESGSNETLEYMKKDITVSDTLKLTKFCAKYDVKILSSFLVGFPRSADPEKCYKITEKELTTSLNLIDKMFKIYPRIRMMFALFLPYPSTALFDESRKMGLEIPEHLEDWHEFLIAAEDASKMKVRQKWITKEQARRILMISIYIFFFKDPDSFNLVTAKINNPVKKAFLYFGFQVFKKFVDTRWKYRYFGLPVDFWFYNILRKYSGLG
;
A
#
# COMPACT_ATOMS: atom_id res chain seq x y z
N MET A 1 6.91 -17.46 9.97
CA MET A 1 6.02 -18.30 9.12
C MET A 1 6.77 -19.20 8.14
N SER A 2 7.86 -18.75 7.52
CA SER A 2 8.68 -19.60 6.62
C SER A 2 9.37 -20.79 7.31
N GLN A 3 9.37 -20.84 8.64
CA GLN A 3 9.94 -21.91 9.45
C GLN A 3 9.00 -23.12 9.62
N TYR A 4 7.72 -23.01 9.22
CA TYR A 4 6.80 -24.13 9.29
C TYR A 4 7.14 -25.20 8.25
N LYS A 5 6.93 -26.46 8.60
CA LYS A 5 7.14 -27.61 7.71
C LYS A 5 6.18 -27.54 6.51
N ASP A 6 6.59 -28.14 5.40
CA ASP A 6 5.79 -28.25 4.17
C ASP A 6 4.40 -28.85 4.43
N SER A 7 4.30 -29.84 5.32
CA SER A 7 3.04 -30.48 5.71
C SER A 7 2.06 -29.50 6.36
N THR A 8 2.57 -28.54 7.13
CA THR A 8 1.75 -27.51 7.79
C THR A 8 1.18 -26.54 6.76
N TRP A 9 1.99 -26.11 5.78
CA TRP A 9 1.52 -25.24 4.69
C TRP A 9 0.45 -25.92 3.82
N ALA A 10 0.66 -27.20 3.48
CA ALA A 10 -0.33 -27.98 2.75
C ALA A 10 -1.65 -28.10 3.53
N LEU A 11 -1.57 -28.32 4.86
CA LEU A 11 -2.75 -28.36 5.72
C LEU A 11 -3.45 -27.00 5.77
N MET A 12 -2.73 -25.89 5.94
CA MET A 12 -3.32 -24.55 5.93
C MET A 12 -4.08 -24.27 4.64
N LYS A 13 -3.50 -24.57 3.47
CA LYS A 13 -4.19 -24.40 2.18
C LYS A 13 -5.41 -25.30 2.08
N LYS A 14 -5.31 -26.57 2.49
CA LYS A 14 -6.45 -27.52 2.52
C LYS A 14 -7.58 -27.03 3.44
N SER A 15 -7.24 -26.38 4.54
CA SER A 15 -8.21 -25.78 5.48
C SER A 15 -8.82 -24.46 4.99
N GLY A 16 -8.45 -23.97 3.80
CA GLY A 16 -9.03 -22.77 3.19
C GLY A 16 -8.21 -21.48 3.39
N LEU A 17 -6.95 -21.56 3.82
CA LEU A 17 -6.08 -20.38 3.87
C LEU A 17 -5.85 -19.85 2.45
N GLU A 18 -6.38 -18.66 2.17
CA GLU A 18 -6.27 -18.01 0.86
C GLU A 18 -5.28 -16.86 0.84
N CYS A 19 -5.12 -16.12 1.95
CA CYS A 19 -4.26 -14.94 2.00
C CYS A 19 -3.68 -14.74 3.40
N ILE A 20 -2.41 -14.35 3.47
CA ILE A 20 -1.75 -13.91 4.72
C ILE A 20 -1.38 -12.44 4.63
N LEU A 21 -1.64 -11.68 5.70
CA LEU A 21 -1.11 -10.32 5.83
C LEU A 21 0.25 -10.37 6.50
N ILE A 22 1.23 -9.66 5.92
CA ILE A 22 2.56 -9.53 6.48
C ILE A 22 2.96 -8.06 6.58
N GLY A 23 3.62 -7.71 7.69
CA GLY A 23 4.37 -6.47 7.79
C GLY A 23 5.69 -6.61 7.04
N ALA A 24 5.69 -6.35 5.73
CA ALA A 24 6.93 -6.23 4.96
C ALA A 24 7.67 -4.94 5.32
N GLU A 25 6.91 -3.90 5.69
CA GLU A 25 7.30 -2.60 6.24
C GLU A 25 8.12 -1.71 5.30
N SER A 26 9.21 -2.22 4.73
CA SER A 26 10.11 -1.45 3.86
C SER A 26 10.87 -2.35 2.89
N GLY A 27 11.23 -1.79 1.73
CA GLY A 27 12.20 -2.38 0.81
C GLY A 27 13.68 -2.13 1.17
N SER A 28 13.97 -1.55 2.34
CA SER A 28 15.31 -1.18 2.79
C SER A 28 15.63 -1.80 4.16
N ASN A 29 16.69 -2.61 4.26
CA ASN A 29 17.14 -3.16 5.54
C ASN A 29 17.50 -2.06 6.56
N GLU A 30 18.07 -0.95 6.11
CA GLU A 30 18.38 0.22 6.95
C GLU A 30 17.11 0.82 7.58
N THR A 31 16.00 0.83 6.84
CA THR A 31 14.71 1.31 7.34
C THR A 31 14.08 0.27 8.27
N LEU A 32 14.18 -1.03 7.95
CA LEU A 32 13.69 -2.11 8.82
C LEU A 32 14.40 -2.10 10.19
N GLU A 33 15.71 -1.89 10.19
CA GLU A 33 16.51 -1.74 11.42
C GLU A 33 16.08 -0.51 12.22
N TYR A 34 15.87 0.63 11.55
CA TYR A 34 15.34 1.84 12.19
C TYR A 34 13.96 1.62 12.82
N MET A 35 13.10 0.85 12.17
CA MET A 35 11.80 0.45 12.69
C MET A 35 11.88 -0.60 13.80
N LYS A 36 13.08 -1.07 14.17
CA LYS A 36 13.32 -2.18 15.11
C LYS A 36 12.57 -3.44 14.72
N LYS A 37 12.49 -3.72 13.41
CA LYS A 37 11.85 -4.92 12.87
C LYS A 37 12.87 -6.03 12.73
N ASP A 38 12.58 -7.17 13.35
CA ASP A 38 13.41 -8.38 13.27
C ASP A 38 13.13 -9.19 11.99
N ILE A 39 13.22 -8.50 10.84
CA ILE A 39 13.07 -9.09 9.50
C ILE A 39 13.99 -8.37 8.52
N THR A 40 14.39 -9.07 7.46
CA THR A 40 15.11 -8.48 6.33
C THR A 40 14.28 -8.50 5.06
N VAL A 41 14.69 -7.70 4.07
CA VAL A 41 14.16 -7.76 2.69
C VAL A 41 14.26 -9.18 2.12
N SER A 42 15.32 -9.92 2.47
CA SER A 42 15.52 -11.31 2.05
C SER A 42 14.44 -12.22 2.63
N ASP A 43 14.03 -12.01 3.87
CA ASP A 43 13.01 -12.83 4.51
C ASP A 43 11.63 -12.60 3.88
N THR A 44 11.29 -11.36 3.51
CA THR A 44 10.09 -11.05 2.71
C THR A 44 10.10 -11.80 1.38
N LEU A 45 11.23 -11.81 0.66
CA LEU A 45 11.36 -12.54 -0.61
C LEU A 45 11.29 -14.07 -0.40
N LYS A 46 11.90 -14.61 0.66
CA LYS A 46 11.79 -16.04 1.00
C LYS A 46 10.33 -16.41 1.25
N LEU A 47 9.62 -15.63 2.06
CA LEU A 47 8.20 -15.88 2.33
C LEU A 47 7.35 -15.77 1.06
N THR A 48 7.67 -14.85 0.16
CA THR A 48 7.03 -14.74 -1.16
C THR A 48 7.17 -16.02 -1.97
N LYS A 49 8.36 -16.62 -2.01
CA LYS A 49 8.59 -17.91 -2.68
C LYS A 49 7.81 -19.05 -2.04
N PHE A 50 7.75 -19.09 -0.71
CA PHE A 50 6.96 -20.11 0.01
C PHE A 50 5.48 -20.00 -0.32
N CYS A 51 4.92 -18.79 -0.28
CA CYS A 51 3.51 -18.59 -0.57
C CYS A 51 3.17 -18.90 -2.04
N ALA A 52 4.08 -18.59 -2.97
CA ALA A 52 3.97 -18.98 -4.36
C ALA A 52 3.86 -20.51 -4.54
N LYS A 53 4.69 -21.28 -3.81
CA LYS A 53 4.70 -22.76 -3.85
C LYS A 53 3.33 -23.37 -3.49
N TYR A 54 2.57 -22.74 -2.61
CA TYR A 54 1.29 -23.25 -2.11
C TYR A 54 0.06 -22.50 -2.64
N ASP A 55 0.24 -21.57 -3.59
CA ASP A 55 -0.82 -20.66 -4.08
C ASP A 55 -1.57 -19.97 -2.92
N VAL A 56 -0.81 -19.51 -1.92
CA VAL A 56 -1.34 -18.68 -0.82
C VAL A 56 -1.01 -17.23 -1.15
N LYS A 57 -2.00 -16.35 -1.15
CA LYS A 57 -1.77 -14.92 -1.41
C LYS A 57 -1.05 -14.27 -0.24
N ILE A 58 -0.33 -13.20 -0.54
CA ILE A 58 0.29 -12.35 0.47
C ILE A 58 -0.27 -10.95 0.29
N LEU A 59 -0.75 -10.34 1.37
CA LEU A 59 -0.96 -8.91 1.50
C LEU A 59 0.22 -8.32 2.27
N SER A 60 1.13 -7.65 1.56
CA SER A 60 2.30 -7.00 2.19
C SER A 60 2.03 -5.55 2.50
N SER A 61 2.03 -5.19 3.78
CA SER A 61 1.95 -3.80 4.22
C SER A 61 3.32 -3.16 4.27
N PHE A 62 3.41 -1.93 3.76
CA PHE A 62 4.59 -1.08 3.88
C PHE A 62 4.22 0.25 4.52
N LEU A 63 5.14 0.82 5.27
CA LEU A 63 5.00 2.09 5.94
C LEU A 63 6.04 3.06 5.35
N VAL A 64 5.61 4.25 4.96
CA VAL A 64 6.45 5.22 4.26
C VAL A 64 6.31 6.60 4.90
N GLY A 65 7.39 7.38 4.94
CA GLY A 65 7.37 8.77 5.42
C GLY A 65 7.74 8.91 6.89
N PHE A 66 8.77 8.19 7.33
CA PHE A 66 9.21 8.30 8.72
C PHE A 66 9.91 9.64 9.00
N PRO A 67 9.65 10.26 10.18
CA PRO A 67 10.34 11.48 10.61
C PRO A 67 11.76 11.14 11.10
N ARG A 68 12.70 11.02 10.16
CA ARG A 68 14.10 10.61 10.46
C ARG A 68 15.06 11.80 10.68
N SER A 69 14.56 13.03 10.54
CA SER A 69 15.36 14.26 10.62
C SER A 69 14.49 15.44 11.01
N ALA A 70 15.04 16.36 11.81
CA ALA A 70 14.39 17.64 12.13
C ALA A 70 14.32 18.59 10.92
N ASP A 71 15.16 18.38 9.91
CA ASP A 71 15.13 19.08 8.62
C ASP A 71 14.12 18.38 7.68
N PRO A 72 13.00 19.05 7.30
CA PRO A 72 11.98 18.48 6.41
C PRO A 72 12.51 18.13 5.02
N GLU A 73 13.47 18.88 4.47
CA GLU A 73 13.98 18.61 3.12
C GLU A 73 14.73 17.27 3.07
N LYS A 74 15.47 16.94 4.14
CA LYS A 74 16.08 15.62 4.30
C LYS A 74 15.03 14.54 4.39
N CYS A 75 13.95 14.77 5.14
CA CYS A 75 12.84 13.82 5.23
C CYS A 75 12.15 13.59 3.89
N TYR A 76 12.00 14.61 3.04
CA TYR A 76 11.46 14.44 1.69
C TYR A 76 12.33 13.49 0.86
N LYS A 77 13.66 13.66 0.88
CA LYS A 77 14.61 12.79 0.18
C LYS A 77 14.60 11.36 0.71
N ILE A 78 14.53 11.20 2.04
CA ILE A 78 14.42 9.89 2.69
C ILE A 78 13.13 9.19 2.29
N THR A 79 12.00 9.91 2.28
CA THR A 79 10.69 9.39 1.87
C THR A 79 10.72 8.89 0.42
N GLU A 80 11.38 9.61 -0.50
CA GLU A 80 11.57 9.12 -1.87
C GLU A 80 12.41 7.83 -1.95
N LYS A 81 13.44 7.72 -1.11
CA LYS A 81 14.26 6.50 -1.01
C LYS A 81 13.44 5.33 -0.46
N GLU A 82 12.65 5.53 0.59
CA GLU A 82 11.74 4.53 1.17
C GLU A 82 10.73 4.04 0.13
N LEU A 83 10.12 4.96 -0.62
CA LEU A 83 9.17 4.63 -1.67
C LEU A 83 9.84 3.84 -2.79
N THR A 84 10.97 4.33 -3.32
CA THR A 84 11.72 3.69 -4.41
C THR A 84 12.18 2.28 -4.03
N THR A 85 12.78 2.12 -2.84
CA THR A 85 13.26 0.81 -2.38
C THR A 85 12.11 -0.18 -2.18
N SER A 86 10.98 0.27 -1.64
CA SER A 86 9.77 -0.55 -1.48
C SER A 86 9.18 -0.97 -2.83
N LEU A 87 9.09 -0.07 -3.80
CA LEU A 87 8.65 -0.40 -5.16
C LEU A 87 9.57 -1.43 -5.85
N ASN A 88 10.89 -1.31 -5.66
CA ASN A 88 11.86 -2.27 -6.18
C ASN A 88 11.72 -3.66 -5.54
N LEU A 89 11.40 -3.73 -4.24
CA LEU A 89 11.07 -4.99 -3.58
C LEU A 89 9.78 -5.59 -4.17
N ILE A 90 8.74 -4.77 -4.34
CA ILE A 90 7.48 -5.21 -4.93
C ILE A 90 7.68 -5.77 -6.35
N ASP A 91 8.52 -5.17 -7.19
CA ASP A 91 8.85 -5.74 -8.51
C ASP A 91 9.47 -7.14 -8.40
N LYS A 92 10.39 -7.33 -7.46
CA LYS A 92 10.99 -8.65 -7.21
C LYS A 92 9.94 -9.65 -6.74
N MET A 93 9.01 -9.22 -5.90
CA MET A 93 7.91 -10.07 -5.43
C MET A 93 6.96 -10.43 -6.58
N PHE A 94 6.58 -9.49 -7.45
CA PHE A 94 5.73 -9.76 -8.61
C PHE A 94 6.34 -10.79 -9.56
N LYS A 95 7.68 -10.75 -9.74
CA LYS A 95 8.41 -11.74 -10.54
C LYS A 95 8.35 -13.15 -9.93
N ILE A 96 8.24 -13.25 -8.61
CA ILE A 96 8.14 -14.53 -7.90
C ILE A 96 6.70 -15.03 -7.92
N TYR A 97 5.74 -14.15 -7.64
CA TYR A 97 4.34 -14.49 -7.54
C TYR A 97 3.44 -13.33 -7.98
N PRO A 98 2.72 -13.43 -9.11
CA PRO A 98 1.95 -12.31 -9.65
C PRO A 98 0.65 -12.01 -8.88
N ARG A 99 0.18 -12.93 -8.02
CA ARG A 99 -1.06 -12.77 -7.23
C ARG A 99 -0.80 -12.18 -5.83
N ILE A 100 0.29 -11.44 -5.66
CA ILE A 100 0.54 -10.67 -4.43
C ILE A 100 -0.37 -9.45 -4.37
N ARG A 101 -0.70 -9.05 -3.14
CA ARG A 101 -1.35 -7.80 -2.78
C ARG A 101 -0.42 -6.97 -1.94
N MET A 102 -0.58 -5.66 -2.03
CA MET A 102 0.23 -4.73 -1.26
C MET A 102 -0.65 -3.59 -0.76
N MET A 103 -0.20 -2.97 0.33
CA MET A 103 -0.73 -1.71 0.79
C MET A 103 0.42 -0.82 1.23
N PHE A 104 0.34 0.45 0.88
CA PHE A 104 1.17 1.47 1.49
C PHE A 104 0.34 2.27 2.48
N ALA A 105 0.88 2.47 3.67
CA ALA A 105 0.38 3.42 4.63
C ALA A 105 1.41 4.55 4.78
N LEU A 106 0.90 5.77 4.98
CA LEU A 106 1.74 6.87 5.41
C LEU A 106 2.00 6.72 6.91
N PHE A 107 3.24 6.94 7.34
CA PHE A 107 3.56 6.93 8.77
C PHE A 107 2.75 8.01 9.49
N LEU A 108 1.94 7.57 10.44
CA LEU A 108 1.22 8.42 11.36
C LEU A 108 1.34 7.78 12.75
N PRO A 109 2.08 8.42 13.67
CA PRO A 109 2.26 7.85 15.00
C PRO A 109 0.97 8.00 15.81
N TYR A 110 0.62 6.95 16.54
CA TYR A 110 -0.48 7.02 17.50
C TYR A 110 0.02 7.62 18.82
N PRO A 111 -0.85 8.32 19.56
CA PRO A 111 -0.56 8.76 20.92
C PRO A 111 -0.01 7.60 21.77
N SER A 112 0.96 7.90 22.63
CA SER A 112 1.67 6.92 23.48
C SER A 112 2.62 5.94 22.77
N THR A 113 2.87 6.11 21.46
CA THR A 113 3.95 5.38 20.79
C THR A 113 5.29 6.10 20.97
N ALA A 114 6.40 5.34 20.94
CA ALA A 114 7.74 5.91 21.14
C ALA A 114 8.09 7.06 20.18
N LEU A 115 7.60 6.99 18.94
CA LEU A 115 7.85 8.02 17.92
C LEU A 115 6.86 9.19 17.96
N PHE A 116 5.82 9.14 18.80
CA PHE A 116 4.79 10.19 18.83
C PHE A 116 5.35 11.54 19.26
N ASP A 117 6.06 11.57 20.40
CA ASP A 117 6.62 12.81 20.93
C ASP A 117 7.69 13.40 20.02
N GLU A 118 8.51 12.55 19.40
CA GLU A 118 9.51 12.96 18.41
C GLU A 118 8.83 13.57 17.18
N SER A 119 7.78 12.91 16.68
CA SER A 119 7.01 13.40 15.53
C SER A 119 6.33 14.74 15.82
N ARG A 120 5.80 14.94 17.04
CA ARG A 120 5.25 16.23 17.48
C ARG A 120 6.31 17.33 17.43
N LYS A 121 7.53 17.07 17.93
CA LYS A 121 8.66 18.00 17.86
C LYS A 121 9.06 18.32 16.42
N MET A 122 8.89 17.38 15.49
CA MET A 122 9.15 17.55 14.06
C MET A 122 7.96 18.14 13.28
N GLY A 123 6.92 18.59 13.98
CA GLY A 123 5.81 19.32 13.38
C GLY A 123 4.62 18.46 12.97
N LEU A 124 4.33 17.38 13.71
CA LEU A 124 3.05 16.68 13.59
C LEU A 124 1.92 17.53 14.15
N GLU A 125 0.92 17.81 13.32
CA GLU A 125 -0.30 18.51 13.73
C GLU A 125 -1.29 17.53 14.38
N ILE A 126 -1.51 17.70 15.69
CA ILE A 126 -2.41 16.87 16.49
C ILE A 126 -3.77 17.58 16.59
N PRO A 127 -4.90 16.85 16.43
CA PRO A 127 -6.23 17.41 16.65
C PRO A 127 -6.41 17.95 18.09
N GLU A 128 -7.00 19.13 18.24
CA GLU A 128 -7.27 19.75 19.55
C GLU A 128 -8.57 19.26 20.19
N HIS A 129 -9.57 18.93 19.36
CA HIS A 129 -10.88 18.46 19.79
C HIS A 129 -11.12 17.00 19.42
N LEU A 130 -11.98 16.30 20.18
CA LEU A 130 -12.30 14.89 19.97
C LEU A 130 -12.88 14.65 18.57
N GLU A 131 -13.71 15.58 18.12
CA GLU A 131 -14.39 15.56 16.84
C GLU A 131 -13.35 15.50 15.70
N ASP A 132 -12.25 16.25 15.78
CA ASP A 132 -11.25 16.36 14.72
C ASP A 132 -10.40 15.09 14.51
N TRP A 133 -10.50 14.11 15.43
CA TRP A 133 -9.77 12.84 15.30
C TRP A 133 -10.28 11.96 14.16
N HIS A 134 -11.52 12.15 13.68
CA HIS A 134 -12.00 11.43 12.50
C HIS A 134 -11.21 11.81 11.24
N GLU A 135 -10.65 13.02 11.17
CA GLU A 135 -9.77 13.48 10.10
C GLU A 135 -8.29 13.19 10.38
N PHE A 136 -7.95 12.51 11.49
CA PHE A 136 -6.56 12.26 11.86
C PHE A 136 -5.92 11.21 10.96
N LEU A 137 -6.68 10.15 10.67
CA LEU A 137 -6.27 9.09 9.77
C LEU A 137 -6.37 9.56 8.32
N ILE A 138 -5.31 9.33 7.56
CA ILE A 138 -5.36 9.53 6.12
C ILE A 138 -6.05 8.30 5.52
N ALA A 139 -7.38 8.35 5.45
CA ALA A 139 -8.16 7.33 4.76
C ALA A 139 -8.10 7.53 3.24
N ALA A 140 -8.41 6.47 2.49
CA ALA A 140 -8.49 6.52 1.03
C ALA A 140 -9.49 7.58 0.53
N GLU A 141 -10.54 7.81 1.31
CA GLU A 141 -11.63 8.76 1.03
C GLU A 141 -11.18 10.22 1.17
N ASP A 142 -10.20 10.46 2.05
CA ASP A 142 -9.59 11.78 2.29
C ASP A 142 -8.41 12.09 1.36
N ALA A 143 -8.06 11.16 0.45
CA ALA A 143 -7.06 11.39 -0.59
C ALA A 143 -7.41 12.58 -1.51
N SER A 144 -8.67 13.03 -1.50
CA SER A 144 -9.14 14.24 -2.18
C SER A 144 -8.99 15.51 -1.33
N LYS A 145 -9.14 15.42 0.00
CA LYS A 145 -9.01 16.54 0.95
C LYS A 145 -7.55 16.83 1.31
N MET A 146 -6.67 15.82 1.23
CA MET A 146 -5.21 15.93 1.33
C MET A 146 -4.71 16.80 2.50
N LYS A 147 -5.33 16.67 3.67
CA LYS A 147 -4.83 17.28 4.91
C LYS A 147 -3.66 16.45 5.40
N VAL A 148 -2.45 16.83 4.98
CA VAL A 148 -1.20 16.21 5.46
C VAL A 148 -0.80 16.88 6.76
N ARG A 149 -0.78 16.10 7.85
CA ARG A 149 -0.48 16.58 9.21
C ARG A 149 1.02 16.52 9.53
N GLN A 150 1.78 15.82 8.70
CA GLN A 150 3.22 15.62 8.83
C GLN A 150 3.96 16.72 8.07
N LYS A 151 4.58 17.69 8.75
CA LYS A 151 5.39 18.72 8.08
C LYS A 151 6.62 18.18 7.34
N TRP A 152 7.07 16.97 7.69
CA TRP A 152 8.19 16.29 7.04
C TRP A 152 7.78 15.48 5.79
N ILE A 153 6.52 15.58 5.35
CA ILE A 153 6.02 14.94 4.13
C ILE A 153 5.30 16.00 3.27
N THR A 154 5.63 16.06 1.98
CA THR A 154 4.92 16.96 1.07
C THR A 154 3.54 16.42 0.69
N LYS A 155 2.61 17.32 0.33
CA LYS A 155 1.31 16.93 -0.24
C LYS A 155 1.48 16.01 -1.45
N GLU A 156 2.43 16.31 -2.33
CA GLU A 156 2.69 15.48 -3.51
C GLU A 156 3.12 14.04 -3.14
N GLN A 157 4.00 13.90 -2.15
CA GLN A 157 4.44 12.59 -1.66
C GLN A 157 3.29 11.78 -1.07
N ALA A 158 2.51 12.39 -0.17
CA ALA A 158 1.34 11.76 0.40
C ALA A 158 0.35 11.31 -0.70
N ARG A 159 0.09 12.17 -1.69
CA ARG A 159 -0.75 11.84 -2.85
C ARG A 159 -0.25 10.62 -3.60
N ARG A 160 1.05 10.59 -3.91
CA ARG A 160 1.69 9.52 -4.69
C ARG A 160 1.56 8.20 -3.93
N ILE A 161 1.83 8.20 -2.64
CA ILE A 161 1.73 7.01 -1.78
C ILE A 161 0.29 6.48 -1.75
N LEU A 162 -0.70 7.34 -1.54
CA LEU A 162 -2.12 6.96 -1.54
C LEU A 162 -2.58 6.45 -2.91
N MET A 163 -2.22 7.15 -3.99
CA MET A 163 -2.54 6.73 -5.34
C MET A 163 -1.94 5.35 -5.65
N ILE A 164 -0.69 5.10 -5.23
CA ILE A 164 -0.07 3.80 -5.39
C ILE A 164 -0.86 2.73 -4.62
N SER A 165 -1.17 2.99 -3.35
CA SER A 165 -1.84 2.01 -2.49
C SER A 165 -3.26 1.68 -2.93
N ILE A 166 -4.05 2.68 -3.31
CA ILE A 166 -5.50 2.55 -3.50
C ILE A 166 -5.83 2.24 -4.96
N TYR A 167 -5.12 2.88 -5.88
CA TYR A 167 -5.45 2.82 -7.31
C TYR A 167 -4.50 1.90 -8.08
N ILE A 168 -3.18 2.14 -8.00
CA ILE A 168 -2.21 1.33 -8.75
C ILE A 168 -2.29 -0.14 -8.30
N PHE A 169 -2.22 -0.41 -6.99
CA PHE A 169 -2.25 -1.80 -6.49
C PHE A 169 -3.58 -2.50 -6.77
N PHE A 170 -4.71 -1.78 -6.76
CA PHE A 170 -6.00 -2.34 -7.14
C PHE A 170 -5.97 -2.90 -8.57
N PHE A 171 -5.49 -2.15 -9.55
CA PHE A 171 -5.43 -2.62 -10.95
C PHE A 171 -4.28 -3.61 -11.23
N LYS A 172 -3.29 -3.68 -10.34
CA LYS A 172 -2.20 -4.67 -10.40
C LYS A 172 -2.60 -6.04 -9.84
N ASP A 173 -3.54 -6.11 -8.89
CA ASP A 173 -4.07 -7.39 -8.42
C ASP A 173 -4.95 -8.05 -9.50
N PRO A 174 -4.59 -9.26 -9.98
CA PRO A 174 -5.38 -9.96 -10.99
C PRO A 174 -6.80 -10.33 -10.52
N ASP A 175 -7.03 -10.42 -9.22
CA ASP A 175 -8.33 -10.83 -8.67
C ASP A 175 -9.29 -9.65 -8.43
N SER A 176 -8.81 -8.41 -8.48
CA SER A 176 -9.60 -7.20 -8.19
C SER A 176 -10.87 -7.08 -9.02
N PHE A 177 -10.79 -7.37 -10.33
CA PHE A 177 -11.95 -7.26 -11.21
C PHE A 177 -13.06 -8.25 -10.80
N ASN A 178 -12.67 -9.49 -10.49
CA ASN A 178 -13.61 -10.53 -10.08
C ASN A 178 -14.25 -10.18 -8.73
N LEU A 179 -13.48 -9.60 -7.80
CA LEU A 179 -13.99 -9.14 -6.51
C LEU A 179 -15.05 -8.05 -6.64
N VAL A 180 -14.78 -6.99 -7.43
CA VAL A 180 -15.72 -5.86 -7.57
C VAL A 180 -16.94 -6.20 -8.44
N THR A 181 -16.85 -7.25 -9.26
CA THR A 181 -17.96 -7.70 -10.11
C THR A 181 -18.68 -8.96 -9.59
N ALA A 182 -18.29 -9.48 -8.41
CA ALA A 182 -18.84 -10.72 -7.87
C ALA A 182 -20.37 -10.70 -7.69
N LYS A 183 -20.94 -9.53 -7.38
CA LYS A 183 -22.38 -9.32 -7.18
C LYS A 183 -23.12 -8.88 -8.45
N ILE A 184 -22.44 -8.74 -9.58
CA ILE A 184 -23.02 -8.23 -10.83
C ILE A 184 -23.42 -9.40 -11.73
N ASN A 185 -24.72 -9.69 -11.79
CA ASN A 185 -25.26 -10.80 -12.58
C ASN A 185 -25.54 -10.43 -14.05
N ASN A 186 -25.63 -9.14 -14.39
CA ASN A 186 -25.91 -8.70 -15.76
C ASN A 186 -24.64 -8.79 -16.64
N PRO A 187 -24.63 -9.64 -17.69
CA PRO A 187 -23.45 -9.89 -18.51
C PRO A 187 -23.02 -8.68 -19.34
N VAL A 188 -23.96 -7.89 -19.84
CA VAL A 188 -23.68 -6.67 -20.61
C VAL A 188 -23.02 -5.63 -19.72
N LYS A 189 -23.55 -5.41 -18.52
CA LYS A 189 -22.95 -4.51 -17.52
C LYS A 189 -21.55 -4.99 -17.13
N LYS A 190 -21.36 -6.29 -16.95
CA LYS A 190 -20.05 -6.88 -16.62
C LYS A 190 -19.04 -6.69 -17.76
N ALA A 191 -19.45 -6.86 -19.01
CA ALA A 191 -18.61 -6.62 -20.19
C ALA A 191 -18.20 -5.14 -20.31
N PHE A 192 -19.13 -4.21 -20.08
CA PHE A 192 -18.84 -2.77 -20.04
C PHE A 192 -17.83 -2.41 -18.95
N LEU A 193 -18.02 -2.94 -17.73
CA LEU A 193 -17.08 -2.73 -16.63
C LEU A 193 -15.71 -3.36 -16.91
N TYR A 194 -15.68 -4.52 -17.54
CA TYR A 194 -14.43 -5.16 -17.95
C TYR A 194 -13.65 -4.28 -18.92
N PHE A 195 -14.32 -3.74 -19.93
CA PHE A 195 -13.69 -2.81 -20.87
C PHE A 195 -13.10 -1.60 -20.15
N GLY A 196 -13.88 -0.95 -19.28
CA GLY A 196 -13.39 0.16 -18.46
C GLY A 196 -12.19 -0.23 -17.59
N PHE A 197 -12.25 -1.39 -16.93
CA PHE A 197 -11.17 -1.91 -16.12
C PHE A 197 -9.87 -2.10 -16.93
N GLN A 198 -9.95 -2.65 -18.14
CA GLN A 198 -8.78 -2.82 -19.02
C GLN A 198 -8.16 -1.49 -19.45
N VAL A 199 -8.99 -0.46 -19.69
CA VAL A 199 -8.49 0.90 -19.99
C VAL A 199 -7.67 1.44 -18.81
N PHE A 200 -8.22 1.44 -17.59
CA PHE A 200 -7.49 1.87 -16.40
C PHE A 200 -6.24 1.03 -16.16
N LYS A 201 -6.35 -0.30 -16.32
CA LYS A 201 -5.21 -1.21 -16.15
C LYS A 201 -4.05 -0.83 -17.07
N LYS A 202 -4.32 -0.48 -18.34
CA LYS A 202 -3.29 -0.03 -19.29
C LYS A 202 -2.59 1.26 -18.85
N PHE A 203 -3.34 2.23 -18.31
CA PHE A 203 -2.76 3.45 -17.72
C PHE A 203 -1.89 3.11 -16.51
N VAL A 204 -2.39 2.27 -15.60
CA VAL A 204 -1.67 1.83 -14.41
C VAL A 204 -0.39 1.07 -14.76
N ASP A 205 -0.44 0.17 -15.73
CA ASP A 205 0.71 -0.59 -16.20
C ASP A 205 1.78 0.34 -16.80
N THR A 206 1.36 1.37 -17.53
CA THR A 206 2.23 2.41 -18.07
C THR A 206 2.89 3.22 -16.94
N ARG A 207 2.12 3.69 -15.97
CA ARG A 207 2.63 4.41 -14.78
C ARG A 207 3.63 3.57 -13.99
N TRP A 208 3.33 2.29 -13.80
CA TRP A 208 4.21 1.36 -13.11
C TRP A 208 5.52 1.16 -13.88
N LYS A 209 5.44 0.89 -15.19
CA LYS A 209 6.61 0.66 -16.06
C LYS A 209 7.59 1.84 -16.05
N TYR A 210 7.07 3.07 -16.15
CA TYR A 210 7.90 4.28 -16.20
C TYR A 210 8.13 4.94 -14.84
N ARG A 211 7.62 4.34 -13.75
CA ARG A 211 7.67 4.92 -12.39
C ARG A 211 7.12 6.35 -12.30
N TYR A 212 6.16 6.68 -13.16
CA TYR A 212 5.58 8.01 -13.24
C TYR A 212 4.22 8.08 -12.52
N PHE A 213 4.24 8.73 -11.36
CA PHE A 213 3.08 8.90 -10.47
C PHE A 213 2.61 10.36 -10.35
N GLY A 214 3.09 11.22 -11.25
CA GLY A 214 2.63 12.60 -11.43
C GLY A 214 1.30 12.68 -12.18
N LEU A 215 0.69 13.88 -12.19
CA LEU A 215 -0.55 14.20 -12.93
C LEU A 215 -1.69 13.18 -12.68
N PRO A 216 -2.32 13.19 -11.49
CA PRO A 216 -3.26 12.17 -11.00
C PRO A 216 -4.68 12.22 -11.59
N VAL A 217 -4.84 12.61 -12.86
CA VAL A 217 -6.18 12.82 -13.47
C VAL A 217 -7.01 11.54 -13.46
N ASP A 218 -6.40 10.41 -13.83
CA ASP A 218 -7.01 9.08 -13.80
C ASP A 218 -7.33 8.61 -12.38
N PHE A 219 -6.47 8.93 -11.41
CA PHE A 219 -6.73 8.63 -10.00
C PHE A 219 -7.92 9.40 -9.44
N TRP A 220 -8.05 10.70 -9.76
CA TRP A 220 -9.20 11.49 -9.33
C TRP A 220 -10.50 10.98 -9.94
N PHE A 221 -10.48 10.66 -11.23
CA PHE A 221 -11.63 10.07 -11.89
C PHE A 221 -12.01 8.70 -11.29
N TYR A 222 -11.03 7.85 -10.99
CA TYR A 222 -11.25 6.60 -10.26
C TYR A 222 -11.91 6.82 -8.90
N ASN A 223 -11.47 7.81 -8.12
CA ASN A 223 -12.07 8.10 -6.81
C ASN A 223 -13.52 8.60 -6.92
N ILE A 224 -13.82 9.43 -7.92
CA ILE A 224 -15.20 9.84 -8.21
C ILE A 224 -16.05 8.61 -8.53
N LEU A 225 -15.60 7.76 -9.44
CA LEU A 225 -16.33 6.53 -9.78
C LEU A 225 -16.55 5.64 -8.56
N ARG A 226 -15.52 5.43 -7.72
CA ARG A 226 -15.63 4.63 -6.50
C ARG A 226 -16.68 5.18 -5.54
N LYS A 227 -16.71 6.51 -5.33
CA LYS A 227 -17.67 7.17 -4.44
C LYS A 227 -19.12 6.99 -4.90
N TYR A 228 -19.39 7.09 -6.20
CA TYR A 228 -20.76 7.00 -6.75
C TYR A 228 -21.20 5.59 -7.11
N SER A 229 -20.28 4.63 -7.23
CA SER A 229 -20.60 3.24 -7.61
C SER A 229 -20.98 2.33 -6.44
N GLY A 230 -20.89 2.80 -5.19
CA GLY A 230 -21.15 1.98 -4.00
C GLY A 230 -20.16 0.82 -3.82
N LEU A 231 -19.01 0.86 -4.50
CA LEU A 231 -17.90 -0.09 -4.38
C LEU A 231 -16.96 0.27 -3.21
N GLY A 232 -17.50 0.94 -2.18
CA GLY A 232 -16.82 1.35 -0.96
C GLY A 232 -16.68 0.21 0.03
#